data_AF-A0A538KCS4-F1
#
_entry.id   AF-A0A538KCS4-F1
#
_cell.length_a   1.000
_cell.length_b   1.000
_cell.length_c   1.000
_cell.angle_alpha   90.00
_cell.angle_beta   90.00
_cell.angle_gamma   90.00
#
_symmetry.space_group_name_H-M   'P 1'
#
loop_
_entity.id
_entity.type
_entity.pdbx_description
1 polymer ?
#
loop_
_entity_poly.entity_id
_entity_poly.type
_entity_poly.pdbx_seq_one_letter_code
_entity_poly.pdbx_strand_id
1 'polypeptide(L)'
;MPVEAPTWLNPGDTSWQITAATLVGLMSVPGLAVLYGGVMQKRWSVNSMMLTFATFSVVLIVWVLWGFKMGFGTPWHGLSHS
;
A
#
# COMPACT_ATOMS: atom_id res chain seq x y z
N MET A 1 -11.86 17.08 -26.95
CA MET A 1 -12.62 15.81 -26.95
C MET A 1 -12.57 15.24 -25.53
N PRO A 2 -13.68 14.85 -24.92
CA PRO A 2 -13.62 14.13 -23.64
C PRO A 2 -12.88 12.81 -23.88
N VAL A 3 -11.89 12.51 -23.05
CA VAL A 3 -11.20 11.23 -23.07
C VAL A 3 -12.18 10.21 -22.49
N GLU A 4 -12.84 9.45 -23.35
CA GLU A 4 -13.69 8.35 -22.92
C GLU A 4 -12.79 7.24 -22.37
N ALA A 5 -13.03 6.84 -21.13
CA ALA A 5 -12.29 5.75 -20.51
C ALA A 5 -12.47 4.46 -21.34
N PRO A 6 -11.45 3.59 -21.42
CA PRO A 6 -11.57 2.32 -22.11
C PRO A 6 -12.77 1.53 -21.59
N THR A 7 -13.45 0.76 -22.44
CA THR A 7 -14.68 0.03 -22.07
C THR A 7 -14.48 -0.99 -20.94
N TRP A 8 -13.24 -1.44 -20.72
CA TRP A 8 -12.85 -2.34 -19.64
C TRP A 8 -12.54 -1.62 -18.32
N LEU A 9 -12.40 -0.29 -18.33
CA LEU A 9 -12.09 0.51 -17.14
C LEU A 9 -13.39 0.98 -16.48
N ASN A 10 -13.94 0.13 -15.62
CA ASN A 10 -15.15 0.45 -14.88
C ASN A 10 -14.84 1.41 -13.70
N PRO A 11 -15.52 2.56 -13.58
CA PRO A 11 -15.33 3.49 -12.46
C PRO A 11 -15.71 2.87 -11.11
N GLY A 12 -16.66 1.92 -11.07
CA GLY A 12 -17.04 1.19 -9.86
C GLY A 12 -15.89 0.35 -9.32
N ASP A 13 -15.26 -0.45 -10.17
CA ASP A 13 -14.13 -1.30 -9.79
C ASP A 13 -12.92 -0.45 -9.36
N THR A 14 -12.68 0.66 -10.04
CA THR A 14 -11.62 1.61 -9.68
C THR A 14 -11.87 2.24 -8.30
N SER A 15 -13.11 2.66 -8.03
CA SER A 15 -13.50 3.24 -6.74
C SER A 15 -13.35 2.24 -5.59
N TRP A 16 -13.67 0.96 -5.86
CA TRP A 16 -13.49 -0.10 -4.89
C TRP A 16 -12.01 -0.40 -4.64
N GLN A 17 -11.18 -0.46 -5.69
CA GLN A 17 -9.74 -0.69 -5.57
C GLN A 17 -9.04 0.38 -4.72
N ILE A 18 -9.35 1.67 -4.93
CA ILE A 18 -8.75 2.75 -4.12
C ILE A 18 -9.28 2.74 -2.67
N THR A 19 -10.53 2.34 -2.47
CA THR A 19 -11.12 2.16 -1.13
C THR A 19 -10.42 1.03 -0.38
N ALA A 20 -10.28 -0.14 -1.02
CA ALA A 20 -9.58 -1.28 -0.47
C ALA A 20 -8.10 -0.96 -0.17
N ALA A 21 -7.40 -0.28 -1.08
CA ALA A 21 -6.02 0.17 -0.87
C ALA A 21 -5.90 1.10 0.35
N THR A 22 -6.86 2.00 0.55
CA THR A 22 -6.91 2.90 1.71
C THR A 22 -7.13 2.12 3.01
N LEU A 23 -8.04 1.14 3.02
CA LEU A 23 -8.28 0.28 4.19
C LEU A 23 -7.01 -0.51 4.57
N VAL A 24 -6.27 -1.05 3.61
CA VAL A 24 -4.99 -1.74 3.85
C VAL A 24 -3.92 -0.77 4.36
N GLY A 25 -3.84 0.44 3.80
CA GLY A 25 -2.95 1.49 4.29
C GLY A 25 -3.23 1.86 5.76
N LEU A 26 -4.52 1.94 6.11
CA LEU A 26 -4.97 2.15 7.49
C LEU A 26 -4.65 0.96 8.41
N MET A 27 -4.37 -0.25 7.95
CA MET A 27 -3.91 -1.31 8.85
C MET A 27 -2.46 -1.08 9.32
N SER A 28 -1.65 -0.36 8.53
CA SER A 28 -0.23 -0.15 8.85
C SER A 28 -0.03 0.92 9.92
N VAL A 29 -0.70 2.08 9.81
CA VAL A 29 -0.42 3.23 10.67
C VAL A 29 -1.08 3.09 12.05
N PRO A 30 -2.41 2.93 12.18
CA PRO A 30 -3.05 2.68 13.48
C PRO A 30 -2.92 1.22 13.95
N GLY A 31 -2.84 0.20 13.07
CA GLY A 31 -2.72 -1.19 13.52
C GLY A 31 -1.42 -1.48 14.27
N LEU A 32 -0.29 -0.97 13.75
CA LEU A 32 1.01 -1.06 14.46
C LEU A 32 1.08 -0.08 15.64
N ALA A 33 0.58 1.14 15.51
CA ALA A 33 0.62 2.11 16.60
C ALA A 33 -0.23 1.71 17.81
N VAL A 34 -1.40 1.10 17.60
CA VAL A 34 -2.30 0.64 18.68
C VAL A 34 -1.79 -0.65 19.33
N LEU A 35 -1.27 -1.61 18.56
CA LEU A 35 -0.68 -2.84 19.11
C LEU A 35 0.66 -2.57 19.83
N TYR A 36 1.54 -1.75 19.26
CA TYR A 36 2.82 -1.40 19.91
C TYR A 36 2.61 -0.39 21.05
N GLY A 37 1.73 0.59 20.91
CA GLY A 37 1.44 1.57 21.96
C GLY A 37 0.63 1.03 23.15
N GLY A 38 -0.23 0.03 22.92
CA GLY A 38 -1.02 -0.62 23.96
C GLY A 38 -0.26 -1.67 24.78
N VAL A 39 0.73 -2.34 24.18
CA VAL A 39 1.53 -3.39 24.82
C VAL A 39 2.83 -2.85 25.47
N MET A 40 3.29 -1.66 25.09
CA MET A 40 4.59 -1.13 25.52
C MET A 40 4.47 -0.05 26.60
N GLN A 41 5.47 0.01 27.49
CA GLN A 41 5.54 1.02 28.55
C GLN A 41 5.44 2.45 27.97
N LYS A 42 4.57 3.30 28.55
CA LYS A 42 4.31 4.68 28.09
C LYS A 42 5.57 5.50 27.80
N ARG A 43 6.69 5.24 28.50
CA ARG A 43 7.97 5.95 28.33
C ARG A 43 8.62 5.75 26.95
N TRP A 44 8.30 4.67 26.23
CA TRP A 44 8.87 4.37 24.90
C TRP A 44 7.85 4.42 23.76
N SER A 45 6.56 4.56 24.09
CA SER A 45 5.46 4.52 23.11
C SER A 45 5.61 5.58 22.01
N VAL A 46 6.04 6.80 22.36
CA VAL A 46 6.19 7.90 21.38
C VAL A 46 7.28 7.62 20.36
N ASN A 47 8.41 7.03 20.79
CA ASN A 47 9.52 6.68 19.91
C ASN A 47 9.11 5.59 18.91
N SER A 48 8.39 4.56 19.37
CA SER A 48 7.88 3.49 18.51
C SER A 48 6.83 4.00 17.50
N MET A 49 5.97 4.94 17.89
CA MET A 49 4.99 5.57 16.98
C MET A 49 5.69 6.38 15.87
N MET A 50 6.71 7.17 16.21
CA MET A 50 7.50 7.94 15.23
C MET A 50 8.27 7.02 14.27
N LEU A 51 8.88 5.95 14.79
CA LEU A 51 9.58 4.96 13.98
C LEU A 51 8.64 4.24 13.01
N THR A 52 7.43 3.89 13.46
CA THR A 52 6.41 3.24 12.63
C THR A 52 5.99 4.14 11.47
N PHE A 53 5.79 5.44 11.72
CA PHE A 53 5.46 6.41 10.69
C PHE A 53 6.61 6.59 9.68
N ALA A 54 7.84 6.75 10.16
CA ALA A 54 9.02 6.86 9.31
C ALA A 54 9.22 5.61 8.44
N THR A 55 9.05 4.42 9.01
CA THR A 55 9.17 3.15 8.29
C THR A 55 8.08 3.00 7.23
N PHE A 56 6.83 3.37 7.55
CA PHE A 56 5.74 3.38 6.58
C PHE A 56 6.03 4.28 5.37
N SER A 57 6.53 5.49 5.60
CA SER A 57 6.95 6.40 4.53
C SER A 57 8.08 5.83 3.66
N VAL A 58 9.09 5.22 4.26
CA VAL A 58 10.20 4.59 3.52
C VAL A 58 9.70 3.42 2.68
N VAL A 59 8.83 2.57 3.23
CA VAL A 59 8.24 1.43 2.50
C VAL A 59 7.45 1.90 1.27
N LEU A 60 6.67 2.99 1.39
CA LEU A 60 5.96 3.56 0.23
C LEU A 60 6.92 4.04 -0.87
N ILE A 61 8.03 4.68 -0.51
CA ILE A 61 9.05 5.12 -1.47
C ILE A 61 9.68 3.91 -2.17
N VAL A 62 10.09 2.90 -1.41
CA VAL A 62 10.65 1.65 -1.93
C VAL A 62 9.66 0.95 -2.86
N TRP A 63 8.38 0.94 -2.50
CA TRP A 63 7.32 0.32 -3.27
C TRP A 63 7.15 0.96 -4.66
N VAL A 64 7.12 2.30 -4.72
CA VAL A 64 6.96 3.05 -5.98
C VAL A 64 8.19 2.91 -6.88
N LEU A 65 9.40 2.89 -6.31
CA LEU A 65 10.63 2.87 -7.10
C LEU A 65 10.95 1.48 -7.69
N TRP A 66 10.84 0.42 -6.89
CA TRP A 66 11.27 -0.93 -7.31
C TRP A 66 10.35 -2.06 -6.83
N GLY A 67 9.67 -1.92 -5.69
CA GLY A 67 8.78 -2.96 -5.16
C GLY A 67 7.69 -3.39 -6.15
N PHE A 68 7.03 -2.41 -6.79
CA PHE A 68 6.00 -2.69 -7.80
C PHE A 68 6.56 -3.49 -8.98
N LYS A 69 7.74 -3.11 -9.48
CA LYS A 69 8.38 -3.78 -10.62
C LYS A 69 8.90 -5.18 -10.28
N MET A 70 9.25 -5.46 -9.03
CA MET A 70 9.67 -6.79 -8.62
C MET A 70 8.48 -7.73 -8.38
N GLY A 71 7.36 -7.23 -7.85
CA GLY A 71 6.16 -8.03 -7.60
C GLY A 71 5.28 -8.24 -8.82
N PHE A 72 5.14 -7.21 -9.67
CA PHE A 72 4.26 -7.18 -10.84
C PHE A 72 5.02 -6.90 -12.14
N GLY A 73 6.34 -7.11 -12.13
CA GLY A 73 7.20 -6.96 -13.30
C GLY A 73 6.76 -7.81 -14.49
N THR A 74 7.38 -7.55 -15.64
CA THR A 74 7.03 -8.17 -16.93
C THR A 74 6.76 -9.68 -16.80
N PRO A 75 5.59 -10.17 -17.25
CA PRO A 75 5.31 -11.59 -17.32
C PRO A 75 6.45 -12.30 -18.04
N TRP A 76 6.92 -13.43 -17.49
CA TRP A 76 7.87 -14.28 -18.20
C TRP A 76 7.25 -14.65 -19.54
N HIS A 77 7.80 -14.11 -20.64
CA HIS A 77 7.25 -14.21 -21.99
C HIS A 77 7.12 -15.64 -22.55
N GLY A 78 7.40 -16.68 -21.75
CA GLY A 78 7.23 -18.09 -22.09
C GLY A 78 5.85 -18.69 -21.79
N LEU A 79 4.95 -17.98 -21.11
CA LEU A 79 3.60 -18.48 -20.77
C LEU A 79 2.46 -17.60 -21.29
N SER A 80 2.77 -16.59 -22.13
CA SER A 80 1.77 -15.70 -22.75
C SER A 80 1.09 -16.33 -23.99
N HIS A 81 1.50 -17.53 -24.39
CA HIS A 81 0.91 -18.30 -25.48
C HIS A 81 0.34 -19.60 -24.93
N SER A 82 -0.83 -19.55 -24.29
CA SER A 82 -1.79 -20.64 -24.13
C SER A 82 -3.16 -20.04 -23.86
#